data_AF-A0AAJ0E241-F1
#
_entry.id   AF-A0AAJ0E241-F1
#
_cell.length_a   1.000
_cell.length_b   1.000
_cell.length_c   1.000
_cell.angle_alpha   90.00
_cell.angle_beta   90.00
_cell.angle_gamma   90.00
#
_symmetry.space_group_name_H-M   'P 1'
#
loop_
_entity.id
_entity.type
_entity.pdbx_description
1 polymer ?
#
loop_
_entity_poly.entity_id
_entity_poly.type
_entity_poly.pdbx_seq_one_letter_code
_entity_poly.pdbx_strand_id
1 'polypeptide(L)'
;MHRTYSMRQSRAPTASQIQNPPPPPSSTKSGRLFKGGFGHALRHKSAGAFGPDLAKKLSQLVKMEKNVMRSLEQVARERMEVAQQLSIWGEACDEDVSDVTDKLGVLLYEIGELEDQYVDRYDQYRVTIKSIRNIEASVQPSRDRKQKITDQIAQLKYKEPNSPKIVVLEQELVRAEAESLVAEAQLSNITREKIKAAYTYQFDALREHCEKVAIVAGYGKHLLELIDDTPVTPGETRAAYDGYEASKAIIQDCEDALTNWVTSQAAVSSKLSTRARTLSTRRRNNIRARAEGGHDLSGQDVPLNDDSSWTRAHNKETEYSDEDEEEDDIHHSAVGTDDGLSGETRGRQHESVVA
;
A
#
# COMPACT_ATOMS: atom_id res chain seq x y z
N MET A 1 37.31 6.50 -18.52
CA MET A 1 36.36 7.54 -18.04
C MET A 1 36.10 7.34 -16.54
N HIS A 2 35.83 8.39 -15.76
CA HIS A 2 35.41 8.25 -14.36
C HIS A 2 33.90 8.02 -14.31
N ARG A 3 33.46 6.78 -14.02
CA ARG A 3 32.03 6.46 -13.90
C ARG A 3 31.47 6.98 -12.57
N THR A 4 30.76 8.10 -12.61
CA THR A 4 29.98 8.63 -11.48
C THR A 4 28.53 8.15 -11.58
N TYR A 5 28.23 6.98 -11.02
CA TYR A 5 26.87 6.41 -10.95
C TYR A 5 25.91 7.19 -10.03
N SER A 6 26.34 8.31 -9.44
CA SER A 6 25.48 9.13 -8.58
C SER A 6 25.03 10.38 -9.34
N MET A 7 23.72 10.55 -9.44
CA MET A 7 23.06 11.78 -9.90
C MET A 7 23.36 12.99 -9.01
N ARG A 8 23.93 12.79 -7.82
CA ARG A 8 24.02 13.83 -6.78
C ARG A 8 25.44 14.36 -6.67
N GLN A 9 25.73 15.47 -7.34
CA GLN A 9 26.99 16.19 -7.14
C GLN A 9 27.05 16.82 -5.74
N SER A 10 25.88 17.16 -5.18
CA SER A 10 25.74 17.74 -3.85
C SER A 10 25.33 16.71 -2.80
N ARG A 11 26.03 16.70 -1.65
CA ARG A 11 25.61 15.99 -0.43
C ARG A 11 24.55 16.75 0.38
N ALA A 12 24.03 17.87 -0.12
CA ALA A 12 22.98 18.62 0.56
C ALA A 12 21.64 17.84 0.54
N PRO A 13 20.80 17.98 1.59
CA PRO A 13 19.46 17.40 1.58
C PRO A 13 18.58 18.06 0.50
N THR A 14 17.76 17.27 -0.18
CA THR A 14 16.80 17.78 -1.18
C THR A 14 15.73 18.66 -0.53
N ALA A 15 15.03 19.49 -1.30
CA ALA A 15 13.97 20.35 -0.78
C ALA A 15 12.89 19.56 0.01
N SER A 16 12.52 18.37 -0.47
CA SER A 16 11.63 17.46 0.26
C SER A 16 12.22 16.89 1.56
N GLN A 17 13.53 16.64 1.62
CA GLN A 17 14.24 16.16 2.83
C GLN A 17 14.41 17.26 3.88
N ILE A 18 14.46 18.53 3.46
CA ILE A 18 14.43 19.70 4.35
C ILE A 18 13.03 19.86 4.97
N GLN A 19 11.96 19.64 4.19
CA GLN A 19 10.58 19.68 4.70
C GLN A 19 10.25 18.48 5.59
N ASN A 20 10.73 17.28 5.24
CA ASN A 20 10.49 16.03 5.96
C ASN A 20 11.83 15.29 6.15
N PRO A 21 12.44 15.32 7.36
CA PRO A 21 13.73 14.69 7.57
C PRO A 21 13.66 13.18 7.30
N PRO A 22 14.73 12.57 6.74
CA PRO A 22 14.71 11.16 6.37
C PRO A 22 14.48 10.27 7.60
N PRO A 23 13.72 9.16 7.46
CA PRO A 23 13.57 8.18 8.55
C PRO A 23 14.92 7.53 8.88
N PRO A 24 15.07 6.91 10.07
CA PRO A 24 16.18 6.01 10.31
C PRO A 24 16.10 4.80 9.36
N PRO A 25 17.25 4.19 9.01
CA PRO A 25 17.31 3.11 8.03
C PRO A 25 16.50 1.88 8.46
N SER A 26 15.97 1.17 7.48
CA SER A 26 15.09 0.02 7.67
C SER A 26 15.72 -1.05 8.57
N SER A 27 14.89 -1.58 9.46
CA SER A 27 15.16 -2.65 10.42
C SER A 27 15.60 -3.99 9.79
N THR A 28 15.66 -4.10 8.46
CA THR A 28 16.23 -5.24 7.74
C THR A 28 17.54 -4.93 6.98
N LYS A 29 18.00 -3.67 6.98
CA LYS A 29 19.32 -3.26 6.49
C LYS A 29 20.41 -3.48 7.56
N SER A 30 20.11 -3.21 8.84
CA SER A 30 21.02 -3.47 9.96
C SER A 30 21.17 -4.97 10.27
N GLY A 31 22.38 -5.52 10.11
CA GLY A 31 22.78 -6.80 10.74
C GLY A 31 22.71 -8.08 9.88
N ARG A 32 22.94 -8.04 8.56
CA ARG A 32 23.04 -9.26 7.73
C ARG A 32 24.45 -9.83 7.69
N LEU A 33 24.73 -10.85 8.52
CA LEU A 33 25.91 -11.72 8.36
C LEU A 33 25.63 -13.02 7.58
N PHE A 34 24.37 -13.34 7.27
CA PHE A 34 24.02 -14.53 6.48
C PHE A 34 22.93 -14.24 5.45
N LYS A 35 23.23 -14.51 4.17
CA LYS A 35 22.37 -14.26 2.99
C LYS A 35 21.63 -15.56 2.62
N GLY A 36 20.44 -15.77 3.19
CA GLY A 36 19.64 -16.99 2.99
C GLY A 36 18.25 -16.69 2.41
N GLY A 37 18.06 -16.98 1.12
CA GLY A 37 16.85 -16.62 0.38
C GLY A 37 16.01 -17.82 -0.07
N PHE A 38 15.27 -18.46 0.85
CA PHE A 38 14.21 -19.41 0.49
C PHE A 38 12.99 -19.26 1.42
N GLY A 39 11.78 -19.34 0.84
CA GLY A 39 10.54 -19.46 1.61
C GLY A 39 9.64 -18.20 1.69
N HIS A 40 9.31 -17.56 0.57
CA HIS A 40 8.18 -16.61 0.55
C HIS A 40 6.83 -17.33 0.78
N ALA A 41 6.60 -18.44 0.07
CA ALA A 41 5.34 -19.21 0.12
C ALA A 41 5.12 -19.99 1.43
N LEU A 42 6.15 -20.71 1.93
CA LEU A 42 6.00 -21.55 3.13
C LEU A 42 5.71 -20.72 4.40
N ARG A 43 6.12 -19.45 4.41
CA ARG A 43 6.05 -18.57 5.58
C ARG A 43 4.66 -17.99 5.82
N HIS A 44 3.78 -17.94 4.81
CA HIS A 44 2.42 -17.43 4.99
C HIS A 44 1.54 -18.41 5.79
N LYS A 45 1.63 -19.71 5.48
CA LYS A 45 0.80 -20.78 6.10
C LYS A 45 1.06 -21.03 7.60
N SER A 46 2.16 -20.51 8.15
CA SER A 46 2.51 -20.58 9.59
C SER A 46 2.28 -19.26 10.35
N ALA A 47 1.62 -18.27 9.74
CA ALA A 47 1.27 -17.01 10.41
C ALA A 47 -0.03 -17.16 11.22
N GLY A 48 0.01 -16.87 12.53
CA GLY A 48 -1.19 -16.79 13.38
C GLY A 48 -1.55 -18.06 14.17
N ALA A 49 -0.79 -19.15 14.04
CA ALA A 49 -1.01 -20.38 14.82
C ALA A 49 -0.75 -20.19 16.33
N PHE A 50 0.15 -19.29 16.71
CA PHE A 50 0.49 -18.98 18.10
C PHE A 50 0.48 -17.46 18.34
N GLY A 51 -0.40 -17.02 19.23
CA GLY A 51 -0.68 -15.62 19.56
C GLY A 51 -2.15 -15.47 19.98
N PRO A 52 -2.51 -14.47 20.80
CA PRO A 52 -3.88 -14.32 21.29
C PRO A 52 -4.82 -13.88 20.16
N ASP A 53 -6.08 -14.32 20.21
CA ASP A 53 -6.98 -14.37 19.06
C ASP A 53 -7.21 -13.03 18.37
N LEU A 54 -7.36 -11.94 19.13
CA LEU A 54 -7.55 -10.60 18.56
C LEU A 54 -6.38 -10.19 17.66
N ALA A 55 -5.14 -10.41 18.12
CA ALA A 55 -3.93 -9.95 17.46
C ALA A 55 -3.51 -10.82 16.27
N LYS A 56 -4.16 -11.98 16.02
CA LYS A 56 -3.78 -12.93 14.94
C LYS A 56 -3.84 -12.28 13.56
N LYS A 57 -4.94 -11.59 13.24
CA LYS A 57 -5.15 -10.94 11.93
C LYS A 57 -4.12 -9.84 11.67
N LEU A 58 -3.90 -8.95 12.64
CA LEU A 58 -2.92 -7.87 12.49
C LEU A 58 -1.47 -8.38 12.49
N SER A 59 -1.19 -9.48 13.20
CA SER A 59 0.11 -10.17 13.12
C SER A 59 0.38 -10.76 11.75
N GLN A 60 -0.64 -11.31 11.08
CA GLN A 60 -0.54 -11.76 9.69
C GLN A 60 -0.24 -10.59 8.75
N LEU A 61 -0.99 -9.48 8.86
CA LEU A 61 -0.75 -8.27 8.06
C LEU A 61 0.69 -7.76 8.23
N VAL A 62 1.15 -7.51 9.46
CA VAL A 62 2.54 -7.05 9.75
C VAL A 62 3.61 -7.98 9.16
N LYS A 63 3.33 -9.29 9.06
CA LYS A 63 4.22 -10.28 8.45
C LYS A 63 4.19 -10.24 6.91
N MET A 64 3.02 -9.99 6.31
CA MET A 64 2.88 -9.76 4.86
C MET A 64 3.57 -8.46 4.44
N GLU A 65 3.35 -7.37 5.17
CA GLU A 65 4.01 -6.07 4.96
C GLU A 65 5.54 -6.20 5.06
N LYS A 66 6.05 -6.99 6.01
CA LYS A 66 7.49 -7.30 6.10
C LYS A 66 8.02 -8.07 4.89
N ASN A 67 7.19 -8.87 4.22
CA ASN A 67 7.59 -9.55 3.00
C ASN A 67 7.59 -8.58 1.81
N VAL A 68 6.55 -7.75 1.64
CA VAL A 68 6.50 -6.72 0.57
C VAL A 68 7.72 -5.79 0.63
N MET A 69 8.05 -5.29 1.83
CA MET A 69 9.23 -4.46 2.04
C MET A 69 10.55 -5.16 1.66
N ARG A 70 10.67 -6.47 1.89
CA ARG A 70 11.85 -7.26 1.47
C ARG A 70 11.92 -7.46 -0.04
N SER A 71 10.77 -7.54 -0.71
CA SER A 71 10.72 -7.55 -2.18
C SER A 71 11.15 -6.20 -2.74
N LEU A 72 10.65 -5.09 -2.18
CA LEU A 72 11.08 -3.74 -2.55
C LEU A 72 12.60 -3.54 -2.37
N GLU A 73 13.16 -3.98 -1.23
CA GLU A 73 14.62 -4.01 -1.02
C GLU A 73 15.38 -4.81 -2.09
N GLN A 74 14.79 -5.89 -2.64
CA GLN A 74 15.44 -6.71 -3.66
C GLN A 74 15.37 -6.03 -5.02
N VAL A 75 14.21 -5.48 -5.38
CA VAL A 75 13.99 -4.73 -6.62
C VAL A 75 14.94 -3.52 -6.71
N ALA A 76 15.12 -2.76 -5.62
CA ALA A 76 16.05 -1.64 -5.58
C ALA A 76 17.50 -2.06 -5.92
N ARG A 77 17.99 -3.15 -5.33
CA ARG A 77 19.33 -3.70 -5.61
C ARG A 77 19.46 -4.22 -7.04
N GLU A 78 18.50 -5.02 -7.49
CA GLU A 78 18.52 -5.57 -8.85
C GLU A 78 18.47 -4.46 -9.89
N ARG A 79 17.74 -3.36 -9.65
CA ARG A 79 17.70 -2.20 -10.54
C ARG A 79 19.04 -1.46 -10.62
N MET A 80 19.75 -1.32 -9.50
CA MET A 80 21.12 -0.78 -9.48
C MET A 80 22.11 -1.67 -10.23
N GLU A 81 21.99 -3.00 -10.10
CA GLU A 81 22.84 -3.97 -10.83
C GLU A 81 22.54 -3.94 -12.34
N VAL A 82 21.26 -3.88 -12.75
CA VAL A 82 20.84 -3.70 -14.15
C VAL A 82 21.36 -2.37 -14.73
N ALA A 83 21.27 -1.28 -13.98
CA ALA A 83 21.76 0.03 -14.39
C ALA A 83 23.27 0.03 -14.70
N GLN A 84 24.07 -0.63 -13.85
CA GLN A 84 25.51 -0.80 -14.08
C GLN A 84 25.79 -1.68 -15.31
N GLN A 85 25.04 -2.78 -15.47
CA GLN A 85 25.23 -3.72 -16.57
C GLN A 85 24.85 -3.13 -17.93
N LEU A 86 23.86 -2.23 -17.99
CA LEU A 86 23.49 -1.47 -19.18
C LEU A 86 24.63 -0.56 -19.66
N SER A 87 25.18 0.26 -18.75
CA SER A 87 26.33 1.14 -19.02
C SER A 87 27.58 0.35 -19.45
N ILE A 88 27.83 -0.82 -18.84
CA ILE A 88 28.95 -1.71 -19.23
C ILE A 88 28.76 -2.29 -20.63
N TRP A 89 27.54 -2.67 -21.02
CA TRP A 89 27.26 -3.22 -22.34
C TRP A 89 27.41 -2.15 -23.43
N GLY A 90 26.90 -0.94 -23.18
CA GLY A 90 26.94 0.16 -24.14
C GLY A 90 28.34 0.68 -24.47
N GLU A 91 29.31 0.55 -23.56
CA GLU A 91 30.72 0.92 -23.81
C GLU A 91 31.36 0.13 -24.98
N ALA A 92 30.75 -0.98 -25.41
CA ALA A 92 31.18 -1.77 -26.57
C ALA A 92 30.39 -1.49 -27.87
N CYS A 93 29.53 -0.45 -27.87
CA CYS A 93 28.68 -0.06 -29.00
C CYS A 93 29.19 1.22 -29.70
N ASP A 94 28.44 1.70 -30.69
CA ASP A 94 28.64 3.00 -31.34
C ASP A 94 28.58 4.16 -30.32
N GLU A 95 29.16 5.32 -30.67
CA GLU A 95 29.33 6.46 -29.75
C GLU A 95 28.03 7.01 -29.17
N ASP A 96 26.97 7.06 -29.98
CA ASP A 96 25.62 7.49 -29.61
C ASP A 96 24.97 6.53 -28.60
N VAL A 97 25.03 5.23 -28.89
CA VAL A 97 24.52 4.17 -28.02
C VAL A 97 25.32 4.16 -26.71
N SER A 98 26.65 4.28 -26.77
CA SER A 98 27.51 4.30 -25.59
C SER A 98 27.20 5.47 -24.66
N ASP A 99 27.01 6.69 -25.19
CA ASP A 99 26.72 7.86 -24.36
C ASP A 99 25.32 7.79 -23.73
N VAL A 100 24.30 7.45 -24.53
CA VAL A 100 22.90 7.37 -24.08
C VAL A 100 22.71 6.25 -23.06
N THR A 101 23.28 5.07 -23.27
CA THR A 101 23.16 3.95 -22.32
C THR A 101 23.90 4.21 -21.01
N ASP A 102 24.99 4.98 -21.02
CA ASP A 102 25.66 5.45 -19.80
C ASP A 102 24.74 6.40 -19.00
N LYS A 103 24.12 7.40 -19.64
CA LYS A 103 23.16 8.31 -18.98
C LYS A 103 21.90 7.57 -18.49
N LEU A 104 21.38 6.63 -19.27
CA LEU A 104 20.28 5.75 -18.84
C LEU A 104 20.68 4.89 -17.63
N GLY A 105 21.92 4.42 -17.56
CA GLY A 105 22.48 3.76 -16.38
C GLY A 105 22.44 4.66 -15.14
N VAL A 106 22.86 5.92 -15.26
CA VAL A 106 22.79 6.91 -14.16
C VAL A 106 21.34 7.12 -13.69
N LEU A 107 20.39 7.28 -14.62
CA LEU A 107 18.97 7.45 -14.28
C LEU A 107 18.36 6.21 -13.60
N LEU A 108 18.59 5.01 -14.16
CA LEU A 108 18.09 3.76 -13.58
C LEU A 108 18.67 3.49 -12.19
N TYR A 109 19.92 3.91 -11.94
CA TYR A 109 20.55 3.79 -10.63
C TYR A 109 19.87 4.69 -9.58
N GLU A 110 19.58 5.96 -9.91
CA GLU A 110 18.84 6.86 -9.01
C GLU A 110 17.40 6.38 -8.75
N ILE A 111 16.74 5.71 -9.71
CA ILE A 111 15.45 5.04 -9.42
C ILE A 111 15.63 3.97 -8.31
N GLY A 112 16.72 3.19 -8.35
CA GLY A 112 17.05 2.23 -7.30
C GLY A 112 17.28 2.91 -5.93
N GLU A 113 18.01 4.02 -5.90
CA GLU A 113 18.20 4.84 -4.68
C GLU A 113 16.87 5.41 -4.14
N LEU A 114 15.98 5.87 -5.03
CA LEU A 114 14.64 6.34 -4.67
C LEU A 114 13.74 5.22 -4.14
N GLU A 115 13.89 3.99 -4.61
CA GLU A 115 13.24 2.80 -4.03
C GLU A 115 13.81 2.47 -2.65
N ASP A 116 15.13 2.51 -2.46
CA ASP A 116 15.76 2.17 -1.18
C ASP A 116 15.45 3.23 -0.08
N GLN A 117 15.33 4.50 -0.46
CA GLN A 117 14.82 5.59 0.40
C GLN A 117 13.33 5.41 0.74
N TYR A 118 12.52 4.94 -0.21
CA TYR A 118 11.10 4.63 0.02
C TYR A 118 10.93 3.42 0.97
N VAL A 119 11.78 2.39 0.87
CA VAL A 119 11.81 1.23 1.79
C VAL A 119 11.96 1.65 3.25
N ASP A 120 12.79 2.66 3.55
CA ASP A 120 12.99 3.12 4.93
C ASP A 120 11.74 3.80 5.50
N ARG A 121 10.97 4.50 4.65
CA ARG A 121 9.66 5.06 5.02
C ARG A 121 8.61 3.96 5.16
N TYR A 122 8.62 2.97 4.27
CA TYR A 122 7.75 1.79 4.35
C TYR A 122 7.95 1.00 5.65
N ASP A 123 9.19 0.95 6.17
CA ASP A 123 9.46 0.32 7.47
C ASP A 123 8.81 1.09 8.63
N GLN A 124 8.85 2.42 8.63
CA GLN A 124 8.20 3.24 9.67
C GLN A 124 6.67 3.07 9.68
N TYR A 125 6.05 3.01 8.50
CA TYR A 125 4.66 2.60 8.34
C TYR A 125 4.41 1.23 9.01
N ARG A 126 5.21 0.21 8.65
CA ARG A 126 5.07 -1.16 9.19
C ARG A 126 5.30 -1.21 10.71
N VAL A 127 6.25 -0.46 11.25
CA VAL A 127 6.53 -0.38 12.70
C VAL A 127 5.35 0.26 13.43
N THR A 128 4.68 1.25 12.84
CA THR A 128 3.47 1.86 13.39
C THR A 128 2.31 0.86 13.45
N ILE A 129 2.08 0.08 12.38
CA ILE A 129 1.09 -1.01 12.40
C ILE A 129 1.46 -2.11 13.42
N LYS A 130 2.75 -2.46 13.55
CA LYS A 130 3.25 -3.40 14.57
C LYS A 130 2.99 -2.88 15.99
N SER A 131 3.04 -1.56 16.22
CA SER A 131 2.73 -0.95 17.51
C SER A 131 1.26 -1.17 17.89
N ILE A 132 0.32 -1.04 16.96
CA ILE A 132 -1.12 -1.34 17.19
C ILE A 132 -1.28 -2.79 17.63
N ARG A 133 -0.68 -3.75 16.91
CA ARG A 133 -0.75 -5.18 17.25
C ARG A 133 -0.20 -5.48 18.64
N ASN A 134 0.88 -4.80 19.06
CA ASN A 134 1.42 -4.97 20.41
C ASN A 134 0.42 -4.49 21.48
N ILE A 135 -0.32 -3.40 21.21
CA ILE A 135 -1.35 -2.88 22.11
C ILE A 135 -2.55 -3.84 22.15
N GLU A 136 -3.04 -4.33 21.00
CA GLU A 136 -4.08 -5.37 20.92
C GLU A 136 -3.72 -6.59 21.78
N ALA A 137 -2.49 -7.07 21.69
CA ALA A 137 -2.00 -8.19 22.49
C ALA A 137 -1.93 -7.86 23.99
N SER A 138 -1.59 -6.62 24.37
CA SER A 138 -1.51 -6.19 25.77
C SER A 138 -2.86 -6.06 26.49
N VAL A 139 -3.97 -5.94 25.74
CA VAL A 139 -5.33 -5.90 26.30
C VAL A 139 -5.89 -7.29 26.60
N GLN A 140 -5.36 -8.34 25.96
CA GLN A 140 -5.89 -9.71 26.10
C GLN A 140 -5.88 -10.23 27.55
N PRO A 141 -4.82 -10.04 28.37
CA PRO A 141 -4.82 -10.47 29.77
C PRO A 141 -5.96 -9.87 30.61
N SER A 142 -6.43 -8.66 30.28
CA SER A 142 -7.58 -8.05 30.96
C SER A 142 -8.90 -8.76 30.61
N ARG A 143 -9.08 -9.13 29.34
CA ARG A 143 -10.23 -9.94 28.89
C ARG A 143 -10.21 -11.33 29.52
N ASP A 144 -9.05 -11.99 29.50
CA ASP A 144 -8.86 -13.33 30.05
C ASP A 144 -9.10 -13.35 31.56
N ARG A 145 -8.63 -12.32 32.29
CA ARG A 145 -8.91 -12.13 33.72
C ARG A 145 -10.41 -12.01 33.98
N LYS A 146 -11.11 -11.13 33.23
CA LYS A 146 -12.57 -10.95 33.37
C LYS A 146 -13.31 -12.26 33.16
N GLN A 147 -13.06 -12.95 32.04
CA GLN A 147 -13.71 -14.22 31.72
C GLN A 147 -13.48 -15.27 32.80
N LYS A 148 -12.22 -15.41 33.27
CA LYS A 148 -11.87 -16.35 34.33
C LYS A 148 -12.64 -16.11 35.64
N ILE A 149 -12.85 -14.84 36.03
CA ILE A 149 -13.65 -14.51 37.22
C ILE A 149 -15.12 -14.85 36.98
N THR A 150 -15.68 -14.52 35.81
CA THR A 150 -17.05 -14.90 35.42
C THR A 150 -17.27 -16.41 35.48
N ASP A 151 -16.34 -17.20 34.93
CA ASP A 151 -16.41 -18.67 34.94
C ASP A 151 -16.33 -19.25 36.36
N GLN A 152 -15.50 -18.66 37.24
CA GLN A 152 -15.42 -19.03 38.65
C GLN A 152 -16.70 -18.72 39.41
N ILE A 153 -17.33 -17.56 39.16
CA ILE A 153 -18.63 -17.20 39.74
C ILE A 153 -19.71 -18.18 39.26
N ALA A 154 -19.77 -18.48 37.96
CA ALA A 154 -20.74 -19.43 37.40
C ALA A 154 -20.55 -20.84 38.01
N GLN A 155 -19.30 -21.32 38.13
CA GLN A 155 -19.00 -22.61 38.73
C GLN A 155 -19.38 -22.68 40.22
N LEU A 156 -19.12 -21.62 40.99
CA LEU A 156 -19.47 -21.56 42.41
C LEU A 156 -20.99 -21.44 42.61
N LYS A 157 -21.69 -20.61 41.81
CA LYS A 157 -23.16 -20.53 41.85
C LYS A 157 -23.85 -21.86 41.54
N TYR A 158 -23.25 -22.70 40.68
CA TYR A 158 -23.76 -24.04 40.38
C TYR A 158 -23.45 -25.07 41.48
N LYS A 159 -22.24 -25.07 42.05
CA LYS A 159 -21.79 -26.11 43.01
C LYS A 159 -22.08 -25.78 44.48
N GLU A 160 -21.90 -24.54 44.87
CA GLU A 160 -21.95 -24.04 46.25
C GLU A 160 -22.65 -22.66 46.30
N PRO A 161 -23.96 -22.58 46.00
CA PRO A 161 -24.67 -21.30 45.86
C PRO A 161 -24.64 -20.40 47.11
N ASN A 162 -24.42 -21.00 48.29
CA ASN A 162 -24.33 -20.29 49.58
C ASN A 162 -22.88 -19.93 49.97
N SER A 163 -21.90 -20.08 49.07
CA SER A 163 -20.49 -19.83 49.38
C SER A 163 -20.20 -18.33 49.50
N PRO A 164 -19.66 -17.83 50.64
CA PRO A 164 -19.37 -16.39 50.83
C PRO A 164 -18.29 -15.87 49.86
N LYS A 165 -17.56 -16.77 49.19
CA LYS A 165 -16.60 -16.44 48.13
C LYS A 165 -17.26 -15.80 46.89
N ILE A 166 -18.56 -16.05 46.67
CA ILE A 166 -19.29 -15.50 45.52
C ILE A 166 -19.29 -13.96 45.58
N VAL A 167 -19.62 -13.38 46.74
CA VAL A 167 -19.65 -11.91 46.94
C VAL A 167 -18.29 -11.26 46.69
N VAL A 168 -17.20 -11.93 47.12
CA VAL A 168 -15.83 -11.44 46.90
C VAL A 168 -15.45 -11.46 45.42
N LEU A 169 -15.80 -12.53 44.70
CA LEU A 169 -15.55 -12.64 43.27
C LEU A 169 -16.43 -11.69 42.44
N GLU A 170 -17.66 -11.43 42.85
CA GLU A 170 -18.53 -10.43 42.22
C GLU A 170 -17.93 -9.01 42.36
N GLN A 171 -17.38 -8.66 43.53
CA GLN A 171 -16.67 -7.40 43.71
C GLN A 171 -15.36 -7.34 42.90
N GLU A 172 -14.65 -8.48 42.73
CA GLU A 172 -13.48 -8.55 41.83
C GLU A 172 -13.88 -8.43 40.36
N LEU A 173 -15.03 -8.99 39.96
CA LEU A 173 -15.55 -8.89 38.60
C LEU A 173 -15.85 -7.45 38.22
N VAL A 174 -16.56 -6.69 39.08
CA VAL A 174 -16.83 -5.26 38.84
C VAL A 174 -15.54 -4.46 38.65
N ARG A 175 -14.48 -4.79 39.41
CA ARG A 175 -13.15 -4.18 39.21
C ARG A 175 -12.50 -4.60 37.89
N ALA A 176 -12.53 -5.89 37.54
CA ALA A 176 -11.97 -6.40 36.29
C ALA A 176 -12.74 -5.86 35.05
N GLU A 177 -14.03 -5.60 35.18
CA GLU A 177 -14.86 -4.94 34.16
C GLU A 177 -14.45 -3.49 33.96
N ALA A 178 -14.27 -2.71 35.03
CA ALA A 178 -13.75 -1.35 34.94
C ALA A 178 -12.34 -1.30 34.31
N GLU A 179 -11.44 -2.18 34.74
CA GLU A 179 -10.09 -2.32 34.15
C GLU A 179 -10.18 -2.68 32.65
N SER A 180 -11.09 -3.57 32.26
CA SER A 180 -11.32 -3.97 30.86
C SER A 180 -11.90 -2.85 30.02
N LEU A 181 -12.88 -2.08 30.51
CA LEU A 181 -13.48 -0.95 29.81
C LEU A 181 -12.44 0.14 29.49
N VAL A 182 -11.55 0.46 30.45
CA VAL A 182 -10.46 1.41 30.23
C VAL A 182 -9.49 0.90 29.16
N ALA A 183 -9.10 -0.38 29.23
CA ALA A 183 -8.18 -0.99 28.26
C ALA A 183 -8.76 -1.01 26.82
N GLU A 184 -10.05 -1.35 26.67
CA GLU A 184 -10.74 -1.30 25.36
C GLU A 184 -10.83 0.13 24.82
N ALA A 185 -11.16 1.12 25.67
CA ALA A 185 -11.23 2.52 25.26
C ALA A 185 -9.87 3.05 24.78
N GLN A 186 -8.79 2.72 25.50
CA GLN A 186 -7.41 3.06 25.11
C GLN A 186 -7.03 2.41 23.78
N LEU A 187 -7.25 1.10 23.62
CA LEU A 187 -6.99 0.38 22.37
C LEU A 187 -7.76 0.99 21.19
N SER A 188 -9.04 1.27 21.39
CA SER A 188 -9.94 1.87 20.39
C SER A 188 -9.41 3.23 19.91
N ASN A 189 -8.96 4.08 20.84
CA ASN A 189 -8.43 5.41 20.53
C ASN A 189 -7.06 5.34 19.82
N ILE A 190 -6.10 4.61 20.39
CA ILE A 190 -4.75 4.51 19.82
C ILE A 190 -4.78 3.83 18.43
N THR A 191 -5.68 2.86 18.21
CA THR A 191 -5.85 2.23 16.89
C THR A 191 -6.28 3.25 15.84
N ARG A 192 -7.27 4.12 16.13
CA ARG A 192 -7.71 5.17 15.20
C ARG A 192 -6.61 6.18 14.90
N GLU A 193 -5.88 6.61 15.92
CA GLU A 193 -4.77 7.55 15.79
C GLU A 193 -3.66 6.96 14.91
N LYS A 194 -3.17 5.75 15.26
CA LYS A 194 -2.06 5.10 14.57
C LYS A 194 -2.40 4.61 13.17
N ILE A 195 -3.61 4.11 12.89
CA ILE A 195 -4.02 3.77 11.52
C ILE A 195 -4.00 5.01 10.64
N LYS A 196 -4.55 6.13 11.12
CA LYS A 196 -4.58 7.38 10.36
C LYS A 196 -3.15 7.88 10.10
N ALA A 197 -2.31 7.95 11.12
CA ALA A 197 -0.92 8.38 10.98
C ALA A 197 -0.12 7.47 10.04
N ALA A 198 -0.23 6.15 10.20
CA ALA A 198 0.49 5.17 9.38
C ALA A 198 0.15 5.29 7.89
N TYR A 199 -1.14 5.30 7.53
CA TYR A 199 -1.53 5.38 6.12
C TYR A 199 -1.34 6.78 5.51
N THR A 200 -1.48 7.87 6.27
CA THR A 200 -1.07 9.20 5.77
C THR A 200 0.41 9.19 5.40
N TYR A 201 1.28 8.79 6.32
CA TYR A 201 2.73 8.72 6.07
C TYR A 201 3.10 7.80 4.90
N GLN A 202 2.46 6.63 4.81
CA GLN A 202 2.66 5.68 3.73
C GLN A 202 2.24 6.21 2.35
N PHE A 203 1.09 6.90 2.24
CA PHE A 203 0.62 7.43 0.97
C PHE A 203 1.39 8.69 0.54
N ASP A 204 1.84 9.54 1.46
CA ASP A 204 2.71 10.67 1.11
C ASP A 204 4.11 10.20 0.69
N ALA A 205 4.68 9.19 1.36
CA ALA A 205 5.95 8.57 0.97
C ALA A 205 5.86 7.88 -0.41
N LEU A 206 4.76 7.18 -0.69
CA LEU A 206 4.50 6.55 -1.99
C LEU A 206 4.34 7.60 -3.10
N ARG A 207 3.61 8.69 -2.84
CA ARG A 207 3.41 9.76 -3.83
C ARG A 207 4.72 10.44 -4.21
N GLU A 208 5.56 10.80 -3.24
CA GLU A 208 6.91 11.34 -3.55
C GLU A 208 7.73 10.36 -4.39
N HIS A 209 7.72 9.08 -4.04
CA HIS A 209 8.45 8.06 -4.78
C HIS A 209 7.94 7.97 -6.24
N CYS A 210 6.64 7.81 -6.44
CA CYS A 210 6.06 7.70 -7.79
C CYS A 210 6.27 8.97 -8.65
N GLU A 211 6.15 10.17 -8.07
CA GLU A 211 6.37 11.41 -8.83
C GLU A 211 7.83 11.61 -9.20
N LYS A 212 8.78 11.30 -8.30
CA LYS A 212 10.22 11.35 -8.63
C LYS A 212 10.60 10.31 -9.69
N VAL A 213 10.04 9.11 -9.62
CA VAL A 213 10.24 8.09 -10.68
C VAL A 213 9.62 8.54 -12.01
N ALA A 214 8.46 9.23 -12.00
CA ALA A 214 7.87 9.80 -13.21
C ALA A 214 8.73 10.91 -13.84
N ILE A 215 9.37 11.76 -13.03
CA ILE A 215 10.36 12.75 -13.48
C ILE A 215 11.52 12.05 -14.20
N VAL A 216 12.13 11.04 -13.55
CA VAL A 216 13.26 10.28 -14.14
C VAL A 216 12.84 9.57 -15.43
N ALA A 217 11.65 8.98 -15.48
CA ALA A 217 11.13 8.33 -16.69
C ALA A 217 10.93 9.33 -17.85
N GLY A 218 10.53 10.57 -17.57
CA GLY A 218 10.41 11.63 -18.58
C GLY A 218 11.77 11.98 -19.20
N TYR A 219 12.77 12.30 -18.37
CA TYR A 219 14.13 12.60 -18.86
C TYR A 219 14.81 11.38 -19.50
N GLY A 220 14.55 10.18 -19.00
CA GLY A 220 15.00 8.93 -19.61
C GLY A 220 14.45 8.72 -21.02
N LYS A 221 13.23 9.19 -21.32
CA LYS A 221 12.72 9.22 -22.70
C LYS A 221 13.43 10.29 -23.53
N HIS A 222 13.67 11.49 -23.00
CA HIS A 222 14.37 12.54 -23.73
C HIS A 222 15.81 12.16 -24.14
N LEU A 223 16.50 11.31 -23.36
CA LEU A 223 17.80 10.74 -23.76
C LEU A 223 17.72 9.85 -25.01
N LEU A 224 16.59 9.17 -25.25
CA LEU A 224 16.43 8.29 -26.41
C LEU A 224 16.31 9.06 -27.73
N GLU A 225 15.85 10.31 -27.69
CA GLU A 225 15.76 11.20 -28.85
C GLU A 225 17.15 11.64 -29.37
N LEU A 226 18.25 11.26 -28.68
CA LEU A 226 19.64 11.46 -29.12
C LEU A 226 20.20 10.28 -29.93
N ILE A 227 19.47 9.16 -30.05
CA ILE A 227 19.86 8.02 -30.88
C ILE A 227 19.25 8.19 -32.27
N ASP A 228 20.08 8.10 -33.32
CA ASP A 228 19.60 8.07 -34.71
C ASP A 228 19.22 6.63 -35.10
N ASP A 229 17.92 6.37 -35.23
CA ASP A 229 17.37 5.09 -35.66
C ASP A 229 17.32 4.93 -37.20
N THR A 230 17.80 5.92 -37.95
CA THR A 230 17.88 5.88 -39.41
C THR A 230 18.72 4.67 -39.89
N PRO A 231 18.16 3.79 -40.74
CA PRO A 231 18.91 2.66 -41.29
C PRO A 231 20.08 3.10 -42.18
N VAL A 232 21.23 2.43 -42.03
CA VAL A 232 22.46 2.71 -42.80
C VAL A 232 22.59 1.70 -43.94
N THR A 233 22.99 2.15 -45.13
CA THR A 233 23.25 1.25 -46.27
C THR A 233 24.51 0.41 -46.01
N PRO A 234 24.54 -0.90 -46.33
CA PRO A 234 25.73 -1.72 -46.16
C PRO A 234 26.96 -1.13 -46.88
N GLY A 235 27.99 -0.78 -46.10
CA GLY A 235 29.23 -0.15 -46.58
C GLY A 235 29.32 1.36 -46.35
N GLU A 236 28.22 2.02 -45.97
CA GLU A 236 28.22 3.38 -45.45
C GLU A 236 28.54 3.39 -43.95
N THR A 237 29.06 4.52 -43.45
CA THR A 237 29.32 4.76 -42.03
C THR A 237 28.26 5.69 -41.47
N ARG A 238 27.96 5.57 -40.17
CA ARG A 238 27.08 6.54 -39.48
C ARG A 238 27.73 7.93 -39.45
N ALA A 239 26.89 8.94 -39.27
CA ALA A 239 27.33 10.29 -38.95
C ALA A 239 28.09 10.29 -37.60
N ALA A 240 28.99 11.27 -37.42
CA ALA A 240 29.66 11.46 -36.13
C ALA A 240 28.65 11.95 -35.08
N TYR A 241 28.74 11.43 -33.86
CA TYR A 241 27.86 11.79 -32.75
C TYR A 241 28.37 13.03 -32.02
N ASP A 242 27.51 14.04 -31.84
CA ASP A 242 27.81 15.27 -31.10
C ASP A 242 26.88 15.54 -29.90
N GLY A 243 25.96 14.60 -29.59
CA GLY A 243 24.94 14.74 -28.54
C GLY A 243 25.44 14.78 -27.09
N TYR A 244 26.74 14.62 -26.84
CA TYR A 244 27.36 14.59 -25.50
C TYR A 244 27.04 15.79 -24.61
N GLU A 245 26.90 17.00 -25.18
CA GLU A 245 26.53 18.19 -24.40
C GLU A 245 25.04 18.15 -24.00
N ALA A 246 24.17 17.71 -24.91
CA ALA A 246 22.74 17.57 -24.68
C ALA A 246 22.42 16.45 -23.67
N SER A 247 23.07 15.29 -23.78
CA SER A 247 22.87 14.17 -22.84
C SER A 247 23.27 14.54 -21.41
N LYS A 248 24.34 15.32 -21.26
CA LYS A 248 24.79 15.87 -19.97
C LYS A 248 23.81 16.91 -19.43
N ALA A 249 23.28 17.80 -20.28
CA ALA A 249 22.28 18.79 -19.87
C ALA A 249 20.99 18.10 -19.35
N ILE A 250 20.51 17.07 -20.04
CA ILE A 250 19.33 16.28 -19.63
C ILE A 250 19.52 15.65 -18.23
N ILE A 251 20.73 15.18 -17.91
CA ILE A 251 21.05 14.68 -16.56
C ILE A 251 21.02 15.79 -15.51
N GLN A 252 21.57 16.98 -15.81
CA GLN A 252 21.56 18.11 -14.88
C GLN A 252 20.13 18.61 -14.60
N ASP A 253 19.31 18.75 -15.65
CA ASP A 253 17.91 19.13 -15.53
C ASP A 253 17.12 18.12 -14.67
N CYS A 254 17.48 16.83 -14.76
CA CYS A 254 16.89 15.78 -13.93
C CYS A 254 17.37 15.84 -12.47
N GLU A 255 18.66 16.08 -12.18
CA GLU A 255 19.18 16.33 -10.82
C GLU A 255 18.46 17.53 -10.18
N ASP A 256 18.31 18.63 -10.92
CA ASP A 256 17.67 19.85 -10.45
C ASP A 256 16.17 19.65 -10.22
N ALA A 257 15.46 18.95 -11.11
CA ALA A 257 14.04 18.63 -10.94
C ALA A 257 13.80 17.72 -9.71
N LEU A 258 14.65 16.72 -9.48
CA LEU A 258 14.57 15.83 -8.31
C LEU A 258 14.91 16.54 -7.00
N THR A 259 15.88 17.46 -7.03
CA THR A 259 16.34 18.23 -5.87
C THR A 259 15.30 19.26 -5.43
N ASN A 260 14.66 19.93 -6.40
CA ASN A 260 13.65 20.96 -6.17
C ASN A 260 12.23 20.41 -5.96
N TRP A 261 11.97 19.12 -6.22
CA TRP A 261 10.65 18.52 -5.99
C TRP A 261 10.19 18.70 -4.55
N VAL A 262 8.99 19.26 -4.39
CA VAL A 262 8.30 19.46 -3.12
C VAL A 262 6.82 19.09 -3.24
N THR A 263 6.24 18.63 -2.14
CA THR A 263 4.86 18.10 -2.08
C THR A 263 3.79 19.12 -2.48
N SER A 264 4.08 20.42 -2.39
CA SER A 264 3.21 21.53 -2.82
C SER A 264 3.21 21.79 -4.32
N GLN A 265 4.23 21.33 -5.04
CA GLN A 265 4.35 21.42 -6.51
C GLN A 265 4.01 20.08 -7.20
N ALA A 266 3.47 19.13 -6.43
CA ALA A 266 3.08 17.81 -6.91
C ALA A 266 2.07 17.90 -8.08
N ALA A 267 2.45 17.34 -9.23
CA ALA A 267 1.62 17.36 -10.44
C ALA A 267 0.33 16.54 -10.27
N VAL A 268 0.36 15.48 -9.44
CA VAL A 268 -0.78 14.61 -9.18
C VAL A 268 -1.56 15.09 -7.96
N SER A 269 -2.75 15.65 -8.19
CA SER A 269 -3.67 16.09 -7.11
C SER A 269 -4.98 15.28 -7.11
N SER A 270 -5.38 14.81 -5.93
CA SER A 270 -6.60 14.00 -5.75
C SER A 270 -7.86 14.86 -5.68
N LYS A 271 -8.58 14.95 -6.80
CA LYS A 271 -9.84 15.69 -6.90
C LYS A 271 -11.03 14.83 -6.46
N LEU A 272 -11.42 14.93 -5.19
CA LEU A 272 -12.65 14.31 -4.67
C LEU A 272 -13.90 14.87 -5.38
N SER A 273 -14.81 13.98 -5.80
CA SER A 273 -16.10 14.37 -6.39
C SER A 273 -16.90 15.26 -5.43
N THR A 274 -17.77 16.12 -5.96
CA THR A 274 -18.58 17.05 -5.14
C THR A 274 -19.40 16.31 -4.08
N ARG A 275 -20.01 15.16 -4.43
CA ARG A 275 -20.70 14.27 -3.49
C ARG A 275 -19.77 13.78 -2.37
N ALA A 276 -18.56 13.32 -2.68
CA ALA A 276 -17.60 12.85 -1.69
C ALA A 276 -17.09 14.00 -0.78
N ARG A 277 -16.85 15.20 -1.33
CA ARG A 277 -16.47 16.40 -0.57
C ARG A 277 -17.56 16.84 0.40
N THR A 278 -18.82 16.86 -0.04
CA THR A 278 -19.97 17.21 0.81
C THR A 278 -20.17 16.20 1.94
N LEU A 279 -20.11 14.90 1.65
CA LEU A 279 -20.22 13.84 2.68
C LEU A 279 -19.05 13.90 3.68
N SER A 280 -17.82 14.08 3.21
CA SER A 280 -16.63 14.22 4.07
C SER A 280 -16.72 15.47 4.96
N THR A 281 -17.18 16.60 4.42
CA THR A 281 -17.33 17.85 5.18
C THR A 281 -18.46 17.76 6.19
N ARG A 282 -19.63 17.21 5.82
CA ARG A 282 -20.72 16.92 6.78
C ARG A 282 -20.24 16.02 7.92
N ARG A 283 -19.49 14.95 7.61
CA ARG A 283 -18.93 14.04 8.62
C ARG A 283 -17.92 14.75 9.54
N ARG A 284 -17.02 15.58 9.00
CA ARG A 284 -16.07 16.37 9.80
C ARG A 284 -16.78 17.38 10.71
N ASN A 285 -17.82 18.05 10.21
CA ASN A 285 -18.61 18.99 11.00
C ASN A 285 -19.37 18.28 12.14
N ASN A 286 -19.98 17.12 11.88
CA ASN A 286 -20.62 16.31 12.93
C ASN A 286 -19.60 15.83 13.99
N ILE A 287 -18.37 15.47 13.60
CA ILE A 287 -17.31 15.09 14.53
C ILE A 287 -16.88 16.29 15.39
N ARG A 288 -16.74 17.49 14.79
CA ARG A 288 -16.44 18.73 15.54
C ARG A 288 -17.55 19.10 16.51
N ALA A 289 -18.80 19.12 16.05
CA ALA A 289 -19.97 19.40 16.90
C ALA A 289 -20.07 18.44 18.09
N ARG A 290 -19.75 17.15 17.91
CA ARG A 290 -19.70 16.17 19.01
C ARG A 290 -18.51 16.37 19.97
N ALA A 291 -17.40 16.97 19.51
CA ALA A 291 -16.26 17.30 20.34
C ALA A 291 -16.46 18.61 21.12
N GLU A 292 -17.15 19.59 20.51
CA GLU A 292 -17.39 20.92 21.06
C GLU A 292 -18.64 20.97 21.95
N GLY A 293 -19.70 20.22 21.62
CA GLY A 293 -20.98 20.21 22.35
C GLY A 293 -21.03 19.32 23.60
N GLY A 294 -19.90 18.72 23.99
CA GLY A 294 -19.84 17.73 25.07
C GLY A 294 -20.41 16.36 24.70
N HIS A 295 -20.03 15.33 25.46
CA HIS A 295 -20.72 14.04 25.36
C HIS A 295 -21.98 14.13 26.21
N ASP A 296 -23.12 14.43 25.58
CA ASP A 296 -24.40 14.23 26.25
C ASP A 296 -24.56 12.73 26.57
N LEU A 297 -24.74 12.45 27.86
CA LEU A 297 -24.91 11.10 28.42
C LEU A 297 -26.33 10.89 28.96
N SER A 298 -27.21 11.89 28.91
CA SER A 298 -28.55 11.82 29.50
C SER A 298 -29.48 10.77 28.85
N GLY A 299 -29.07 10.22 27.71
CA GLY A 299 -29.77 9.14 26.99
C GLY A 299 -29.22 7.73 27.22
N GLN A 300 -28.30 7.50 28.17
CA GLN A 300 -27.80 6.14 28.45
C GLN A 300 -28.78 5.28 29.28
N ASP A 301 -29.61 5.89 30.12
CA ASP A 301 -30.55 5.19 31.02
C ASP A 301 -31.98 5.07 30.43
N VAL A 302 -32.12 5.00 29.10
CA VAL A 302 -33.42 4.69 28.49
C VAL A 302 -33.73 3.21 28.73
N PRO A 303 -34.83 2.84 29.43
CA PRO A 303 -35.17 1.46 29.65
C PRO A 303 -35.35 0.74 28.31
N LEU A 304 -34.81 -0.49 28.21
CA LEU A 304 -35.03 -1.32 27.03
C LEU A 304 -36.53 -1.63 26.95
N ASN A 305 -37.24 -0.99 26.03
CA ASN A 305 -38.68 -1.12 25.94
C ASN A 305 -39.01 -2.51 25.38
N ASP A 306 -39.44 -3.41 26.27
CA ASP A 306 -39.83 -4.78 25.94
C ASP A 306 -41.22 -4.78 25.29
N ASP A 307 -41.29 -4.34 24.02
CA ASP A 307 -42.37 -4.79 23.15
C ASP A 307 -41.94 -4.94 21.68
N SER A 308 -42.57 -5.92 21.08
CA SER A 308 -42.38 -6.49 19.76
C SER A 308 -42.55 -5.50 18.59
N SER A 309 -41.50 -5.36 17.77
CA SER A 309 -41.60 -4.66 16.47
C SER A 309 -40.77 -5.34 15.37
N TRP A 310 -41.06 -6.61 15.11
CA TRP A 310 -40.69 -7.29 13.84
C TRP A 310 -41.79 -7.08 12.77
N THR A 311 -42.15 -5.83 12.49
CA THR A 311 -43.07 -5.52 11.38
C THR A 311 -42.36 -5.63 10.04
N ARG A 312 -42.55 -6.81 9.44
CA ARG A 312 -42.27 -7.22 8.06
C ARG A 312 -42.44 -6.08 7.04
N ALA A 313 -41.45 -5.91 6.17
CA ALA A 313 -41.53 -4.97 5.05
C ALA A 313 -42.63 -5.37 4.05
N HIS A 314 -43.46 -4.41 3.64
CA HIS A 314 -44.19 -4.45 2.38
C HIS A 314 -44.58 -3.06 1.89
N ASN A 315 -44.50 -2.89 0.57
CA ASN A 315 -45.08 -1.86 -0.30
C ASN A 315 -45.13 -0.40 0.18
N LYS A 316 -44.34 0.42 -0.51
CA LYS A 316 -44.86 1.67 -1.04
C LYS A 316 -44.46 1.78 -2.51
N GLU A 317 -45.43 1.64 -3.41
CA GLU A 317 -45.26 1.90 -4.83
C GLU A 317 -44.79 3.35 -5.04
N THR A 318 -43.95 3.56 -6.04
CA THR A 318 -43.66 4.90 -6.54
C THR A 318 -43.87 4.84 -8.05
N GLU A 319 -44.89 5.56 -8.46
CA GLU A 319 -45.45 5.65 -9.80
C GLU A 319 -44.45 6.34 -10.74
N TYR A 320 -44.18 5.73 -11.90
CA TYR A 320 -43.42 6.36 -12.99
C TYR A 320 -44.42 6.89 -14.02
N SER A 321 -44.34 8.19 -14.34
CA SER A 321 -44.97 8.76 -15.54
C SER A 321 -43.90 8.97 -16.61
N ASP A 322 -44.06 8.32 -17.75
CA ASP A 322 -43.41 8.73 -18.99
C ASP A 322 -44.02 10.04 -19.50
N GLU A 323 -43.22 10.86 -20.17
CA GLU A 323 -43.63 11.86 -21.18
C GLU A 323 -42.36 12.27 -21.97
N ASP A 324 -42.15 11.56 -23.08
CA ASP A 324 -41.77 12.01 -24.45
C ASP A 324 -40.60 13.02 -24.59
N GLU A 325 -39.45 12.62 -25.15
CA GLU A 325 -39.09 12.57 -26.59
C GLU A 325 -38.56 13.90 -27.17
N GLU A 326 -37.32 13.87 -27.69
CA GLU A 326 -36.96 14.48 -28.97
C GLU A 326 -35.70 13.79 -29.52
N GLU A 327 -35.77 13.34 -30.78
CA GLU A 327 -34.72 12.60 -31.49
C GLU A 327 -33.67 13.54 -32.12
N ASP A 328 -32.47 13.02 -32.38
CA ASP A 328 -31.70 13.50 -33.54
C ASP A 328 -30.88 12.34 -34.11
N ASP A 329 -31.25 11.92 -35.32
CA ASP A 329 -30.89 10.65 -35.95
C ASP A 329 -29.76 10.86 -36.98
N ILE A 330 -28.69 10.05 -36.93
CA ILE A 330 -27.81 9.84 -38.10
C ILE A 330 -27.53 8.35 -38.23
N HIS A 331 -28.21 7.76 -39.23
CA HIS A 331 -28.18 6.35 -39.56
C HIS A 331 -27.07 5.96 -40.57
N HIS A 332 -26.92 4.65 -40.79
CA HIS A 332 -26.08 3.93 -41.77
C HIS A 332 -24.65 3.52 -41.35
N SER A 333 -24.20 2.28 -41.57
CA SER A 333 -24.93 1.02 -41.90
C SER A 333 -24.01 -0.19 -41.74
N ALA A 334 -24.54 -1.33 -41.29
CA ALA A 334 -23.82 -2.60 -41.21
C ALA A 334 -24.22 -3.57 -42.35
N VAL A 335 -23.27 -4.39 -42.80
CA VAL A 335 -23.43 -5.73 -43.44
C VAL A 335 -22.10 -6.47 -43.09
N GLY A 336 -22.03 -7.71 -42.59
CA GLY A 336 -22.61 -8.97 -43.11
C GLY A 336 -21.73 -9.49 -44.25
N THR A 337 -21.40 -10.77 -44.47
CA THR A 337 -21.87 -12.10 -44.00
C THR A 337 -20.82 -13.13 -44.49
N ASP A 338 -20.36 -14.12 -43.71
CA ASP A 338 -20.86 -15.52 -43.60
C ASP A 338 -20.17 -16.52 -44.58
N ASP A 339 -20.42 -17.83 -44.39
CA ASP A 339 -19.89 -19.06 -45.03
C ASP A 339 -18.42 -19.49 -44.70
N GLY A 340 -18.12 -20.77 -44.43
CA GLY A 340 -19.02 -21.92 -44.21
C GLY A 340 -18.35 -23.29 -44.44
N LEU A 341 -18.84 -24.36 -43.76
CA LEU A 341 -18.64 -25.81 -44.08
C LEU A 341 -17.19 -26.36 -43.83
N SER A 342 -16.86 -27.59 -43.38
CA SER A 342 -17.50 -28.89 -43.01
C SER A 342 -16.55 -29.61 -41.98
N GLY A 343 -16.80 -30.79 -41.35
CA GLY A 343 -17.94 -31.72 -41.32
C GLY A 343 -17.60 -33.08 -40.63
N GLU A 344 -18.62 -33.76 -40.11
CA GLU A 344 -18.80 -35.21 -39.84
C GLU A 344 -17.75 -36.14 -39.14
N THR A 345 -18.11 -36.51 -37.89
CA THR A 345 -18.31 -37.87 -37.30
C THR A 345 -17.40 -39.09 -37.56
N ARG A 346 -16.89 -39.68 -36.44
CA ARG A 346 -16.82 -41.13 -36.02
C ARG A 346 -15.71 -41.28 -34.95
N GLY A 347 -15.67 -42.23 -34.00
CA GLY A 347 -16.64 -43.26 -33.58
C GLY A 347 -15.97 -44.46 -32.86
N ARG A 348 -16.17 -44.59 -31.53
CA ARG A 348 -15.97 -45.78 -30.63
C ARG A 348 -14.61 -46.54 -30.52
N GLN A 349 -14.15 -46.65 -29.27
CA GLN A 349 -13.68 -47.86 -28.53
C GLN A 349 -12.80 -48.93 -29.22
N HIS A 350 -11.60 -49.20 -28.68
CA HIS A 350 -11.37 -50.37 -27.80
C HIS A 350 -10.08 -50.24 -26.95
N GLU A 351 -9.93 -51.11 -25.95
CA GLU A 351 -8.83 -51.17 -24.96
C GLU A 351 -7.95 -52.43 -25.19
N SER A 352 -6.96 -52.67 -24.30
CA SER A 352 -5.92 -53.74 -24.26
C SER A 352 -4.58 -53.36 -24.92
N VAL A 353 -3.38 -53.39 -24.31
CA VAL A 353 -2.72 -54.10 -23.17
C VAL A 353 -1.61 -55.04 -23.68
N VAL A 354 -0.37 -54.66 -23.35
CA VAL A 354 0.87 -55.46 -23.21
C VAL A 354 1.48 -56.13 -24.46
N ALA A 355 2.68 -55.66 -24.80
CA ALA A 355 3.91 -56.45 -24.79
C ALA A 355 5.04 -55.61 -24.17
#